data_AF-A0A935HTK4-F1
#
_entry.id   AF-A0A935HTK4-F1
#
_cell.length_a   1.000
_cell.length_b   1.000
_cell.length_c   1.000
_cell.angle_alpha   90.00
_cell.angle_beta   90.00
_cell.angle_gamma   90.00
#
_symmetry.space_group_name_H-M   'P 1'
#
loop_
_entity.id
_entity.type
_entity.pdbx_description
1 polymer ?
#
loop_
_entity_poly.entity_id
_entity_poly.type
_entity_poly.pdbx_seq_one_letter_code
_entity_poly.pdbx_strand_id
1 'polypeptide(L)'
;MATPVDACGVCYAGGASNPLWNTTCADCAGVPNGNSEVDACGVCYAGGASNPLWNTTCADCAGVPNGNSEVDACGVCYAGGASNPLWNTTCADCAGVPNGNSEVDACGVCYAGGASNPLWNTTCADCAGVPNGTAFLDNCNECVGGTTGLDPCTDDCLGVPGGNAEVDACGVCYAGGASNPLWNTTCADCAGVPNGNSEVDACGVCYAGGASNPLWNTTCADCAGVPNGNSEVDACGVCYAGGASNPLWNTTCADCAGVPNGNSEVDACGVCYAGGASNPLWNTTCADCAGVPNGNSEVDACGVCYAGGASNPLWNTTCADCAGVPNGTAFLDNCNECVGGTTGLDPCTDDCLGVPGGNAEVDACGGCVPLVVLEPLVEHDLR
;
A
#
# COMPACT_ATOMS: atom_id res chain seq x y z
N MET A 1 -2.78 -134.13 88.72
CA MET A 1 -3.39 -133.81 87.41
C MET A 1 -2.76 -132.51 86.95
N ALA A 2 -2.16 -132.47 85.76
CA ALA A 2 -1.64 -131.23 85.20
C ALA A 2 -2.82 -130.34 84.76
N THR A 3 -2.80 -129.06 85.15
CA THR A 3 -3.78 -128.07 84.68
C THR A 3 -3.58 -127.84 83.17
N PRO A 4 -4.64 -127.84 82.34
CA PRO A 4 -4.50 -127.57 80.91
C PRO A 4 -3.95 -126.16 80.67
N VAL A 5 -3.01 -126.05 79.74
CA VAL A 5 -2.42 -124.79 79.30
C VAL A 5 -3.06 -124.43 77.96
N ASP A 6 -3.41 -123.15 77.77
CA ASP A 6 -3.96 -122.66 76.50
C ASP A 6 -2.85 -122.43 75.45
N ALA A 7 -3.22 -122.03 74.24
CA ALA A 7 -2.26 -121.75 73.16
C ALA A 7 -1.34 -120.55 73.45
N CYS A 8 -1.69 -119.75 74.46
CA CYS A 8 -0.91 -118.61 74.94
C CYS A 8 0.05 -118.97 76.08
N GLY A 9 0.08 -120.25 76.51
CA GLY A 9 0.93 -120.69 77.60
C GLY A 9 0.37 -120.39 79.00
N VAL A 10 -0.90 -120.00 79.12
CA VAL A 10 -1.54 -119.59 80.38
C VAL A 10 -2.47 -120.69 80.91
N CYS A 11 -2.43 -120.90 82.23
CA CYS A 11 -3.32 -121.84 82.92
C CYS A 11 -4.54 -121.12 83.49
N TYR A 12 -5.74 -121.50 83.06
CA TYR A 12 -7.00 -121.00 83.62
C TYR A 12 -7.73 -122.10 84.40
N ALA A 13 -8.26 -121.75 85.58
CA ALA A 13 -9.24 -122.60 86.26
C ALA A 13 -10.48 -122.73 85.37
N GLY A 14 -10.83 -123.97 84.98
CA GLY A 14 -11.94 -124.28 84.04
C GLY A 14 -11.52 -124.67 82.61
N GLY A 15 -10.24 -124.54 82.24
CA GLY A 15 -9.76 -124.90 80.90
C GLY A 15 -10.46 -124.11 79.79
N ALA A 16 -10.79 -124.77 78.68
CA ALA A 16 -11.39 -124.17 77.48
C ALA A 16 -12.76 -123.49 77.68
N SER A 17 -13.40 -123.64 78.85
CA SER A 17 -14.63 -122.93 79.20
C SER A 17 -14.39 -121.53 79.79
N ASN A 18 -13.15 -121.14 80.03
CA ASN A 18 -12.82 -119.81 80.50
C ASN A 18 -12.96 -118.78 79.35
N PRO A 19 -13.67 -117.65 79.53
CA PRO A 19 -13.83 -116.63 78.49
C PRO A 19 -12.52 -115.93 78.08
N LEU A 20 -11.45 -116.09 78.86
CA LEU A 20 -10.10 -115.61 78.55
C LEU A 20 -9.22 -116.68 77.88
N TRP A 21 -9.76 -117.87 77.65
CA TRP A 21 -9.04 -118.96 76.98
C TRP A 21 -8.60 -118.50 75.60
N ASN A 22 -7.29 -118.58 75.32
CA ASN A 22 -6.69 -118.18 74.05
C ASN A 22 -6.79 -116.68 73.71
N THR A 23 -7.28 -115.80 74.59
CA THR A 23 -7.49 -114.38 74.26
C THR A 23 -6.28 -113.50 74.57
N THR A 24 -5.40 -113.93 75.48
CA THR A 24 -4.27 -113.09 75.96
C THR A 24 -3.14 -112.95 74.95
N CYS A 25 -3.03 -113.88 74.00
CA CYS A 25 -2.10 -113.84 72.87
C CYS A 25 -2.82 -113.85 71.51
N ALA A 26 -4.15 -113.64 71.52
CA ALA A 26 -4.89 -113.49 70.27
C ALA A 26 -4.43 -112.21 69.56
N ASP A 27 -4.18 -112.32 68.27
CA ASP A 27 -3.96 -111.19 67.38
C ASP A 27 -5.27 -110.39 67.20
N CYS A 28 -5.25 -109.30 66.43
CA CYS A 28 -6.46 -108.48 66.27
C CYS A 28 -7.61 -109.18 65.53
N ALA A 29 -7.36 -110.32 64.88
CA ALA A 29 -8.37 -111.14 64.21
C ALA A 29 -8.90 -112.25 65.13
N GLY A 30 -8.45 -112.30 66.39
CA GLY A 30 -8.84 -113.30 67.38
C GLY A 30 -8.04 -114.61 67.27
N VAL A 31 -6.92 -114.64 66.55
CA VAL A 31 -6.10 -115.84 66.32
C VAL A 31 -4.94 -115.90 67.32
N PRO A 32 -4.85 -116.94 68.19
CA PRO A 32 -3.77 -117.07 69.17
C PRO A 32 -2.41 -117.22 68.49
N ASN A 33 -1.44 -116.40 68.89
CA ASN A 33 -0.11 -116.29 68.27
C ASN A 33 -0.17 -115.96 66.76
N GLY A 34 -1.25 -115.32 66.30
CA GLY A 34 -1.35 -114.80 64.93
C GLY A 34 -0.48 -113.55 64.72
N ASN A 35 -0.42 -113.09 63.47
CA ASN A 35 0.39 -111.94 63.06
C ASN A 35 -0.46 -110.75 62.56
N SER A 36 -1.75 -110.73 62.88
CA SER A 36 -2.62 -109.62 62.50
C SER A 36 -2.49 -108.48 63.51
N GLU A 37 -2.29 -107.27 63.02
CA GLU A 37 -2.13 -106.08 63.86
C GLU A 37 -3.18 -105.03 63.51
N VAL A 38 -3.59 -104.25 64.51
CA VAL A 38 -4.46 -103.09 64.30
C VAL A 38 -3.60 -101.93 63.84
N ASP A 39 -3.97 -101.32 62.72
CA ASP A 39 -3.31 -100.13 62.21
C ASP A 39 -3.77 -98.86 62.95
N ALA A 40 -3.22 -97.70 62.59
CA ALA A 40 -3.61 -96.43 63.22
C ALA A 40 -5.05 -96.00 62.89
N CYS A 41 -5.66 -96.60 61.87
CA CYS A 41 -7.07 -96.40 61.50
C CYS A 41 -8.02 -97.29 62.32
N GLY A 42 -7.50 -98.15 63.21
CA GLY A 42 -8.30 -99.09 63.98
C GLY A 42 -8.71 -100.33 63.19
N VAL A 43 -8.11 -100.58 62.02
CA VAL A 43 -8.44 -101.72 61.15
C VAL A 43 -7.42 -102.84 61.36
N CYS A 44 -7.92 -104.07 61.50
CA CYS A 44 -7.08 -105.26 61.66
C CYS A 44 -6.62 -105.81 60.31
N TYR A 45 -5.31 -105.89 60.08
CA TYR A 45 -4.73 -106.44 58.85
C TYR A 45 -3.81 -107.63 59.15
N ALA A 46 -4.02 -108.74 58.42
CA ALA A 46 -3.11 -109.89 58.44
C ALA A 46 -1.72 -109.48 57.92
N GLY A 47 -0.66 -109.83 58.65
CA GLY A 47 0.72 -109.43 58.35
C GLY A 47 1.09 -108.00 58.78
N GLY A 48 0.21 -107.29 59.49
CA GLY A 48 0.46 -105.97 60.05
C GLY A 48 0.94 -104.95 59.02
N ALA A 49 2.01 -104.22 59.35
CA ALA A 49 2.59 -103.16 58.51
C ALA A 49 3.07 -103.59 57.10
N SER A 50 3.11 -104.89 56.80
CA SER A 50 3.40 -105.39 55.45
C SER A 50 2.20 -105.35 54.50
N ASN A 51 1.00 -105.05 55.01
CA ASN A 51 -0.20 -104.91 54.18
C ASN A 51 -0.18 -103.59 53.38
N PRO A 52 -0.43 -103.59 52.06
CA PRO A 52 -0.41 -102.37 51.24
C PRO A 52 -1.52 -101.36 51.57
N LEU A 53 -2.54 -101.78 52.32
CA LEU A 53 -3.61 -100.90 52.82
C LEU A 53 -3.37 -100.41 54.26
N TRP A 54 -2.24 -100.79 54.86
CA TRP A 54 -1.86 -100.37 56.19
C TRP A 54 -1.87 -98.84 56.26
N ASN A 55 -2.65 -98.28 57.20
CA ASN A 55 -2.73 -96.85 57.44
C ASN A 55 -3.31 -96.01 56.27
N THR A 56 -3.90 -96.60 55.22
CA THR A 56 -4.37 -95.82 54.06
C THR A 56 -5.84 -95.41 54.13
N THR A 57 -6.68 -96.15 54.85
CA THR A 57 -8.15 -95.97 54.79
C THR A 57 -8.64 -94.73 55.53
N CYS A 58 -7.90 -94.29 56.55
CA CYS A 58 -8.13 -93.05 57.29
C CYS A 58 -7.01 -92.02 57.07
N ALA A 59 -6.15 -92.24 56.08
CA ALA A 59 -5.12 -91.28 55.75
C ALA A 59 -5.76 -90.00 55.22
N ASP A 60 -5.29 -88.86 55.72
CA ASP A 60 -5.57 -87.56 55.12
C ASP A 60 -4.88 -87.42 53.76
N CYS A 61 -5.05 -86.28 53.08
CA CYS A 61 -4.45 -86.10 51.76
C CYS A 61 -2.90 -86.05 51.76
N ALA A 62 -2.26 -85.96 52.93
CA ALA A 62 -0.81 -86.02 53.10
C ALA A 62 -0.33 -87.45 53.42
N GLY A 63 -1.23 -88.43 53.48
CA GLY A 63 -0.93 -89.82 53.81
C GLY A 63 -0.86 -90.08 55.31
N VAL A 64 -1.33 -89.16 56.16
CA VAL A 64 -1.26 -89.29 57.63
C VAL A 64 -2.57 -89.88 58.18
N PRO A 65 -2.56 -91.05 58.82
CA PRO A 65 -3.75 -91.65 59.45
C PRO A 65 -4.39 -90.73 60.48
N ASN A 66 -5.70 -90.52 60.37
CA ASN A 66 -6.48 -89.60 61.20
C ASN A 66 -5.91 -88.17 61.24
N GLY A 67 -5.16 -87.78 60.20
CA GLY A 67 -4.68 -86.42 60.01
C GLY A 67 -5.83 -85.48 59.64
N ASN A 68 -5.54 -84.18 59.63
CA ASN A 68 -6.51 -83.11 59.35
C ASN A 68 -6.18 -82.35 58.06
N SER A 69 -5.42 -82.96 57.15
CA SER A 69 -5.10 -82.34 55.87
C SER A 69 -6.22 -82.56 54.86
N GLU A 70 -6.62 -81.51 54.16
CA GLU A 70 -7.69 -81.57 53.15
C GLU A 70 -7.18 -81.06 51.79
N VAL A 71 -7.78 -81.58 50.71
CA VAL A 71 -7.52 -81.13 49.35
C VAL A 71 -8.41 -79.92 49.06
N ASP A 72 -7.79 -78.84 48.60
CA ASP A 72 -8.52 -77.63 48.21
C ASP A 72 -9.06 -77.72 46.75
N ALA A 73 -9.73 -76.67 46.28
CA ALA A 73 -10.28 -76.64 44.92
C ALA A 73 -9.19 -76.61 43.82
N CYS A 74 -7.94 -76.33 44.19
CA CYS A 74 -6.78 -76.38 43.30
C CYS A 74 -6.14 -77.77 43.24
N GLY A 75 -6.65 -78.75 44.01
CA GLY A 75 -6.09 -80.08 44.10
C GLY A 75 -4.86 -80.17 45.00
N VAL A 76 -4.59 -79.15 45.82
CA VAL A 76 -3.43 -79.11 46.72
C VAL A 76 -3.85 -79.54 48.13
N CYS A 77 -3.04 -80.38 48.75
CA CYS A 77 -3.25 -80.85 50.11
C CYS A 77 -2.67 -79.87 51.15
N TYR A 78 -3.50 -79.36 52.07
CA TYR A 78 -3.06 -78.47 53.15
C TYR A 78 -3.44 -79.01 54.53
N ALA A 79 -2.46 -79.02 55.44
CA ALA A 79 -2.71 -79.30 56.86
C ALA A 79 -3.66 -78.25 57.46
N GLY A 80 -4.71 -78.71 58.14
CA GLY A 80 -5.75 -77.83 58.71
C GLY A 80 -6.83 -77.36 57.71
N GLY A 81 -6.79 -77.85 56.46
CA GLY A 81 -7.80 -77.56 55.44
C GLY A 81 -8.03 -76.07 55.21
N ALA A 82 -9.30 -75.64 55.20
CA ALA A 82 -9.71 -74.25 54.95
C ALA A 82 -9.17 -73.20 55.93
N SER A 83 -8.55 -73.61 57.05
CA SER A 83 -7.86 -72.70 57.96
C SER A 83 -6.46 -72.29 57.47
N ASN A 84 -5.94 -72.95 56.44
CA ASN A 84 -4.66 -72.60 55.83
C ASN A 84 -4.77 -71.29 55.03
N PRO A 85 -3.88 -70.30 55.22
CA PRO A 85 -3.94 -69.02 54.49
C PRO A 85 -3.72 -69.15 52.98
N LEU A 86 -3.19 -70.29 52.50
CA LEU A 86 -3.00 -70.57 51.08
C LEU A 86 -4.16 -71.35 50.46
N TRP A 87 -5.19 -71.70 51.26
CA TRP A 87 -6.37 -72.43 50.79
C TRP A 87 -6.97 -71.74 49.58
N ASN A 88 -7.12 -72.47 48.47
CA ASN A 88 -7.74 -71.97 47.24
C ASN A 88 -6.99 -70.81 46.55
N THR A 89 -5.74 -70.51 46.93
CA THR A 89 -5.02 -69.33 46.38
C THR A 89 -4.12 -69.64 45.18
N THR A 90 -3.58 -70.85 45.07
CA THR A 90 -2.55 -71.18 44.07
C THR A 90 -3.06 -71.29 42.64
N CYS A 91 -4.36 -71.58 42.48
CA CYS A 91 -5.06 -71.61 41.19
C CYS A 91 -6.16 -70.54 41.11
N ALA A 92 -6.18 -69.58 42.04
CA ALA A 92 -7.13 -68.48 41.98
C ALA A 92 -6.84 -67.60 40.77
N ASP A 93 -7.90 -67.21 40.07
CA ASP A 93 -7.85 -66.15 39.09
C ASP A 93 -7.67 -64.78 39.78
N CYS A 94 -7.58 -63.69 39.01
CA CYS A 94 -7.38 -62.37 39.61
C CYS A 94 -8.57 -61.85 40.45
N ALA A 95 -9.73 -62.51 40.38
CA ALA A 95 -10.89 -62.20 41.21
C ALA A 95 -10.92 -63.05 42.49
N GLY A 96 -9.90 -63.88 42.71
CA GLY A 96 -9.79 -64.79 43.85
C GLY A 96 -10.60 -66.08 43.68
N VAL A 97 -11.03 -66.41 42.46
CA VAL A 97 -11.85 -67.60 42.19
C VAL A 97 -10.95 -68.76 41.75
N PRO A 98 -10.90 -69.89 42.50
CA PRO A 98 -10.13 -71.07 42.11
C PRO A 98 -10.57 -71.62 40.76
N ASN A 99 -9.61 -71.84 39.85
CA ASN A 99 -9.85 -72.26 38.47
C ASN A 99 -10.81 -71.33 37.70
N GLY A 100 -10.88 -70.06 38.09
CA GLY A 100 -11.63 -69.03 37.38
C GLY A 100 -10.95 -68.61 36.07
N ASN A 101 -11.63 -67.77 35.29
CA ASN A 101 -11.18 -67.30 33.98
C ASN A 101 -10.96 -65.78 33.93
N SER A 102 -10.81 -65.14 35.08
CA SER A 102 -10.54 -63.71 35.14
C SER A 102 -9.05 -63.42 34.97
N GLU A 103 -8.72 -62.43 34.14
CA GLU A 103 -7.34 -62.03 33.89
C GLU A 103 -7.14 -60.55 34.18
N VAL A 104 -5.93 -60.19 34.59
CA VAL A 104 -5.51 -58.80 34.80
C VAL A 104 -5.12 -58.21 33.45
N ASP A 105 -5.74 -57.09 33.10
CA ASP A 105 -5.40 -56.34 31.89
C ASP A 105 -4.14 -55.47 32.08
N ALA A 106 -3.72 -54.74 31.04
CA ALA A 106 -2.55 -53.86 31.12
C ALA A 106 -2.76 -52.64 32.04
N CYS A 107 -4.00 -52.36 32.44
CA CYS A 107 -4.35 -51.31 33.40
C CYS A 107 -4.32 -51.83 34.85
N GLY A 108 -4.04 -53.11 35.07
CA GLY A 108 -4.07 -53.72 36.39
C GLY A 108 -5.48 -54.07 36.87
N VAL A 109 -6.48 -54.04 35.99
CA VAL A 109 -7.88 -54.34 36.33
C VAL A 109 -8.20 -55.79 35.99
N CYS A 110 -8.86 -56.48 36.93
CA CYS A 110 -9.28 -57.86 36.75
C CYS A 110 -10.63 -57.93 36.02
N TYR A 111 -10.68 -58.62 34.87
CA TYR A 111 -11.91 -58.82 34.10
C TYR A 111 -12.22 -60.29 33.89
N ALA A 112 -13.47 -60.68 34.17
CA ALA A 112 -13.99 -62.00 33.82
C ALA A 112 -13.97 -62.17 32.29
N GLY A 113 -13.45 -63.32 31.83
CA GLY A 113 -13.27 -63.62 30.40
C GLY A 113 -12.05 -62.95 29.75
N GLY A 114 -11.18 -62.31 30.55
CA GLY A 114 -9.92 -61.72 30.12
C GLY A 114 -10.07 -60.79 28.92
N ALA A 115 -9.22 -60.98 27.90
CA ALA A 115 -9.21 -60.18 26.67
C ALA A 115 -10.52 -60.16 25.86
N SER A 116 -11.48 -61.03 26.17
CA SER A 116 -12.82 -61.01 25.54
C SER A 116 -13.75 -59.96 26.16
N ASN A 117 -13.36 -59.34 27.27
CA ASN A 117 -14.16 -58.30 27.92
C ASN A 117 -14.12 -57.00 27.09
N PRO A 118 -15.26 -56.36 26.78
CA PRO A 118 -15.28 -55.09 26.02
C PRO A 118 -14.54 -53.92 26.68
N LEU A 119 -14.29 -54.00 27.98
CA LEU A 119 -13.55 -52.98 28.74
C LEU A 119 -12.06 -53.31 28.89
N TRP A 120 -11.61 -54.44 28.34
CA TRP A 120 -10.21 -54.85 28.38
C TRP A 120 -9.31 -53.73 27.87
N ASN A 121 -8.34 -53.32 28.69
CA ASN A 121 -7.34 -52.31 28.34
C ASN A 121 -7.88 -50.89 28.11
N THR A 122 -9.15 -50.59 28.44
CA THR A 122 -9.77 -49.29 28.11
C THR A 122 -9.63 -48.22 29.18
N THR A 123 -9.54 -48.60 30.45
CA THR A 123 -9.63 -47.66 31.59
C THR A 123 -8.39 -46.78 31.76
N CYS A 124 -7.24 -47.24 31.26
CA CYS A 124 -5.98 -46.52 31.24
C CYS A 124 -5.47 -46.26 29.81
N ALA A 125 -6.33 -46.46 28.80
CA ALA A 125 -5.97 -46.17 27.43
C ALA A 125 -5.78 -44.67 27.23
N ASP A 126 -4.73 -44.29 26.52
CA ASP A 126 -4.57 -42.94 25.99
C ASP A 126 -5.58 -42.67 24.86
N CYS A 127 -5.59 -41.45 24.30
CA CYS A 127 -6.54 -41.12 23.23
C CYS A 127 -6.34 -41.94 21.94
N ALA A 128 -5.18 -42.62 21.79
CA ALA A 128 -4.88 -43.50 20.66
C ALA A 128 -5.29 -44.96 20.95
N GLY A 129 -5.90 -45.23 22.10
CA GLY A 129 -6.31 -46.56 22.53
C GLY A 129 -5.16 -47.40 23.09
N VAL A 130 -4.00 -46.81 23.39
CA VAL A 130 -2.84 -47.53 23.91
C VAL A 130 -2.86 -47.51 25.45
N PRO A 131 -2.94 -48.66 26.12
CA PRO A 131 -2.92 -48.74 27.58
C PRO A 131 -1.64 -48.17 28.18
N ASN A 132 -1.78 -47.25 29.14
CA ASN A 132 -0.68 -46.49 29.73
C ASN A 132 0.18 -45.76 28.68
N GLY A 133 -0.39 -45.45 27.52
CA GLY A 133 0.26 -44.66 26.48
C GLY A 133 0.37 -43.19 26.89
N THR A 134 1.11 -42.43 26.09
CA THR A 134 1.40 -41.01 26.36
C THR A 134 0.70 -40.06 25.39
N ALA A 135 -0.17 -40.56 24.51
CA ALA A 135 -0.94 -39.69 23.63
C ALA A 135 -1.99 -38.89 24.42
N PHE A 136 -2.30 -37.68 23.98
CA PHE A 136 -3.29 -36.82 24.64
C PHE A 136 -4.06 -36.01 23.59
N LEU A 137 -5.25 -35.52 23.98
CA LEU A 137 -6.00 -34.57 23.14
C LEU A 137 -5.34 -33.19 23.24
N ASP A 138 -4.96 -32.64 22.09
CA ASP A 138 -4.49 -31.25 22.02
C ASP A 138 -5.66 -30.24 22.07
N ASN A 139 -5.33 -28.96 21.94
CA ASN A 139 -6.29 -27.85 21.90
C ASN A 139 -7.10 -27.79 20.57
N CYS A 140 -6.79 -28.62 19.58
CA CYS A 140 -7.60 -28.86 18.38
C CYS A 140 -8.53 -30.08 18.51
N ASN A 141 -8.54 -30.74 19.68
CA ASN A 141 -9.22 -32.01 19.92
C ASN A 141 -8.72 -33.16 19.03
N GLU A 142 -7.46 -33.10 18.57
CA GLU A 142 -6.81 -34.20 17.88
C GLU A 142 -5.95 -35.01 18.87
N CYS A 143 -5.89 -36.32 18.68
CA CYS A 143 -5.04 -37.18 19.50
C CYS A 143 -3.59 -37.11 19.00
N VAL A 144 -2.71 -36.51 19.80
CA VAL A 144 -1.31 -36.23 19.44
C VAL A 144 -0.33 -36.82 20.45
N GLY A 145 0.95 -36.85 20.09
CA GLY A 145 2.01 -37.42 20.92
C GLY A 145 1.97 -38.96 20.99
N GLY A 146 2.79 -39.53 21.88
CA GLY A 146 2.88 -40.98 22.09
C GLY A 146 3.11 -41.76 20.78
N THR A 147 2.16 -42.64 20.45
CA THR A 147 2.25 -43.53 19.28
C THR A 147 1.58 -42.97 18.01
N THR A 148 0.91 -41.80 18.08
CA THR A 148 0.24 -41.23 16.91
C THR A 148 1.24 -40.63 15.92
N GLY A 149 2.41 -40.20 16.41
CA GLY A 149 3.43 -39.52 15.61
C GLY A 149 3.01 -38.12 15.13
N LEU A 150 1.89 -37.60 15.64
CA LEU A 150 1.40 -36.26 15.38
C LEU A 150 1.91 -35.30 16.47
N ASP A 151 2.34 -34.11 16.05
CA ASP A 151 2.62 -33.01 16.95
C ASP A 151 1.33 -32.23 17.25
N PRO A 152 1.19 -31.61 18.44
CA PRO A 152 0.06 -30.75 18.75
C PRO A 152 -0.09 -29.61 17.74
N CYS A 153 -1.33 -29.26 17.42
CA CYS A 153 -1.58 -28.08 16.59
C CYS A 153 -1.08 -26.80 17.28
N THR A 154 -0.65 -25.84 16.47
CA THR A 154 -0.29 -24.50 16.95
C THR A 154 -1.47 -23.55 16.85
N ASP A 155 -1.50 -22.54 17.70
CA ASP A 155 -2.43 -21.43 17.55
C ASP A 155 -2.05 -20.59 16.31
N ASP A 156 -3.07 -20.12 15.58
CA ASP A 156 -2.88 -19.09 14.56
C ASP A 156 -2.62 -17.71 15.20
N CYS A 157 -2.38 -16.68 14.39
CA CYS A 157 -2.07 -15.36 14.94
C CYS A 157 -3.27 -14.66 15.63
N LEU A 158 -4.49 -15.19 15.55
CA LEU A 158 -5.66 -14.75 16.33
C LEU A 158 -5.82 -15.55 17.63
N GLY A 159 -4.91 -16.49 17.91
CA GLY A 159 -4.98 -17.38 19.07
C GLY A 159 -5.99 -18.51 18.89
N VAL A 160 -6.37 -18.85 17.65
CA VAL A 160 -7.28 -19.96 17.36
C VAL A 160 -6.45 -21.22 17.12
N PRO A 161 -6.58 -22.26 17.95
CA PRO A 161 -5.92 -23.55 17.74
C PRO A 161 -6.24 -24.12 16.35
N GLY A 162 -5.22 -24.42 15.55
CA GLY A 162 -5.38 -24.97 14.20
C GLY A 162 -6.12 -24.03 13.23
N GLY A 163 -6.22 -22.74 13.58
CA GLY A 163 -6.82 -21.72 12.74
C GLY A 163 -5.97 -21.41 11.50
N ASN A 164 -6.52 -20.59 10.61
CA ASN A 164 -5.90 -20.22 9.33
C ASN A 164 -5.56 -18.73 9.23
N ALA A 165 -5.50 -18.02 10.37
CA ALA A 165 -5.12 -16.63 10.36
C ALA A 165 -3.60 -16.47 10.18
N GLU A 166 -3.20 -15.52 9.34
CA GLU A 166 -1.81 -15.23 9.05
C GLU A 166 -1.51 -13.75 9.29
N VAL A 167 -0.27 -13.45 9.67
CA VAL A 167 0.23 -12.08 9.83
C VAL A 167 0.68 -11.57 8.47
N ASP A 168 0.16 -10.41 8.06
CA ASP A 168 0.53 -9.76 6.82
C ASP A 168 1.85 -8.95 6.95
N ALA A 169 2.30 -8.31 5.87
CA ALA A 169 3.52 -7.50 5.88
C ALA A 169 3.40 -6.23 6.75
N CYS A 170 2.18 -5.85 7.13
CA CYS A 170 1.90 -4.75 8.05
C CYS A 170 1.92 -5.18 9.51
N GLY A 171 2.13 -6.48 9.80
CA GLY A 171 2.09 -7.03 11.15
C GLY A 171 0.68 -7.22 11.67
N VAL A 172 -0.35 -7.17 10.81
CA VAL A 172 -1.75 -7.35 11.19
C VAL A 172 -2.17 -8.79 10.89
N CYS A 173 -2.84 -9.40 11.85
CA CYS A 173 -3.35 -10.77 11.70
C CYS A 173 -4.75 -10.78 11.05
N TYR A 174 -4.91 -11.57 9.99
CA TYR A 174 -6.18 -11.71 9.26
C TYR A 174 -6.61 -13.17 9.14
N ALA A 175 -7.87 -13.44 9.50
CA ALA A 175 -8.51 -14.72 9.19
C ALA A 175 -8.53 -14.94 7.67
N GLY A 176 -8.14 -16.15 7.23
CA GLY A 176 -8.00 -16.51 5.82
C GLY A 176 -6.73 -15.99 5.12
N GLY A 177 -5.81 -15.37 5.87
CA GLY A 177 -4.50 -14.90 5.39
C GLY A 177 -4.61 -14.01 4.16
N ALA A 178 -3.82 -14.32 3.12
CA ALA A 178 -3.78 -13.58 1.85
C ALA A 178 -5.10 -13.50 1.08
N SER A 179 -6.12 -14.28 1.46
CA SER A 179 -7.46 -14.20 0.88
C SER A 179 -8.29 -13.03 1.43
N ASN A 180 -7.83 -12.39 2.51
CA ASN A 180 -8.52 -11.26 3.12
C ASN A 180 -8.40 -9.99 2.22
N PRO A 181 -9.50 -9.28 1.91
CA PRO A 181 -9.44 -8.06 1.08
C PRO A 181 -8.59 -6.93 1.67
N LEU A 182 -8.34 -6.94 2.98
CA LEU A 182 -7.51 -5.96 3.67
C LEU A 182 -6.04 -6.40 3.79
N TRP A 183 -5.69 -7.57 3.29
CA TRP A 183 -4.33 -8.09 3.31
C TRP A 183 -3.35 -7.07 2.72
N ASN A 184 -2.32 -6.71 3.49
CA ASN A 184 -1.25 -5.80 3.05
C ASN A 184 -1.72 -4.37 2.72
N THR A 185 -2.94 -3.96 3.11
CA THR A 185 -3.48 -2.64 2.73
C THR A 185 -3.27 -1.54 3.76
N THR A 186 -3.20 -1.88 5.05
CA THR A 186 -3.22 -0.89 6.14
C THR A 186 -1.92 -0.08 6.24
N CYS A 187 -0.81 -0.65 5.79
CA CYS A 187 0.51 -0.01 5.72
C CYS A 187 1.00 0.17 4.27
N ALA A 188 0.13 -0.03 3.28
CA ALA A 188 0.50 0.18 1.89
C ALA A 188 0.75 1.67 1.62
N ASP A 189 1.81 1.96 0.87
CA ASP A 189 2.03 3.28 0.29
C ASP A 189 1.04 3.56 -0.84
N CYS A 190 1.10 4.75 -1.44
CA CYS A 190 0.16 5.10 -2.51
C CYS A 190 0.28 4.25 -3.79
N ALA A 191 1.34 3.44 -3.93
CA ALA A 191 1.53 2.49 -5.03
C ALA A 191 1.03 1.09 -4.66
N GLY A 192 0.45 0.91 -3.48
CA GLY A 192 -0.04 -0.38 -2.99
C GLY A 192 1.06 -1.27 -2.40
N VAL A 193 2.24 -0.72 -2.11
CA VAL A 193 3.39 -1.48 -1.58
C VAL A 193 3.41 -1.39 -0.05
N PRO A 194 3.26 -2.50 0.69
CA PRO A 194 3.34 -2.52 2.15
C PRO A 194 4.67 -1.98 2.66
N ASN A 195 4.62 -1.05 3.61
CA ASN A 195 5.79 -0.34 4.13
C ASN A 195 6.67 0.30 3.04
N GLY A 196 6.07 0.66 1.90
CA GLY A 196 6.72 1.41 0.84
C GLY A 196 6.93 2.88 1.22
N ASN A 197 7.68 3.60 0.38
CA ASN A 197 8.02 5.00 0.59
C ASN A 197 7.41 5.94 -0.47
N SER A 198 6.39 5.48 -1.18
CA SER A 198 5.71 6.31 -2.18
C SER A 198 4.71 7.25 -1.50
N GLU A 199 4.69 8.51 -1.93
CA GLU A 199 3.79 9.52 -1.39
C GLU A 199 2.98 10.18 -2.51
N VAL A 200 1.77 10.61 -2.18
CA VAL A 200 0.91 11.38 -3.09
C VAL A 200 1.32 12.84 -3.01
N ASP A 201 1.62 13.45 -4.14
CA ASP A 201 1.94 14.86 -4.24
C ASP A 201 0.68 15.75 -4.26
N ALA A 202 0.83 17.07 -4.33
CA ALA A 202 -0.31 17.99 -4.37
C ALA A 202 -1.14 17.87 -5.66
N CYS A 203 -0.61 17.22 -6.69
CA CYS A 203 -1.29 16.92 -7.94
C CYS A 203 -2.10 15.61 -7.88
N GLY A 204 -2.05 14.89 -6.76
CA GLY A 204 -2.72 13.59 -6.61
C GLY A 204 -1.96 12.44 -7.26
N VAL A 205 -0.69 12.64 -7.65
CA VAL A 205 0.14 11.61 -8.30
C VAL A 205 1.02 10.93 -7.25
N CYS A 206 1.07 9.60 -7.30
CA CYS A 206 1.92 8.80 -6.43
C CYS A 206 3.35 8.68 -6.98
N TYR A 207 4.36 9.08 -6.19
CA TYR A 207 5.77 9.00 -6.56
C TYR A 207 6.59 8.22 -5.52
N ALA A 208 7.39 7.26 -6.00
CA ALA A 208 8.40 6.61 -5.18
C ALA A 208 9.43 7.64 -4.66
N GLY A 209 9.71 7.59 -3.35
CA GLY A 209 10.60 8.54 -2.67
C GLY A 209 9.98 9.90 -2.35
N GLY A 210 8.67 10.07 -2.59
CA GLY A 210 7.90 11.27 -2.26
C GLY A 210 8.54 12.56 -2.80
N ALA A 211 8.71 13.55 -1.92
CA ALA A 211 9.30 14.86 -2.26
C ALA A 211 10.73 14.83 -2.83
N SER A 212 11.41 13.69 -2.76
CA SER A 212 12.74 13.51 -3.39
C SER A 212 12.66 13.24 -4.89
N ASN A 213 11.46 12.98 -5.42
CA ASN A 213 11.26 12.72 -6.84
C ASN A 213 11.37 14.03 -7.67
N PRO A 214 12.16 14.08 -8.76
CA PRO A 214 12.28 15.27 -9.60
C PRO A 214 10.97 15.77 -10.24
N LEU A 215 9.96 14.89 -10.35
CA LEU A 215 8.64 15.22 -10.89
C LEU A 215 7.62 15.58 -9.80
N TRP A 216 8.06 15.63 -8.53
CA TRP A 216 7.20 16.00 -7.41
C TRP A 216 6.55 17.34 -7.67
N ASN A 217 5.22 17.40 -7.60
CA ASN A 217 4.44 18.62 -7.74
C ASN A 217 4.55 19.29 -9.13
N THR A 218 5.08 18.64 -10.17
CA THR A 218 5.29 19.28 -11.48
C THR A 218 4.14 19.12 -12.47
N THR A 219 3.35 18.06 -12.37
CA THR A 219 2.35 17.70 -13.40
C THR A 219 1.14 18.63 -13.42
N CYS A 220 0.83 19.25 -12.28
CA CYS A 220 -0.24 20.24 -12.12
C CYS A 220 0.30 21.61 -11.70
N ALA A 221 1.61 21.84 -11.79
CA ALA A 221 2.20 23.14 -11.50
C ALA A 221 1.74 24.17 -12.54
N ASP A 222 1.38 25.36 -12.06
CA ASP A 222 1.19 26.52 -12.90
C ASP A 222 2.54 27.05 -13.43
N CYS A 223 2.53 28.11 -14.23
CA CYS A 223 3.78 28.64 -14.79
C CYS A 223 4.75 29.25 -13.75
N ALA A 224 4.31 29.45 -12.51
CA ALA A 224 5.13 29.90 -11.39
C ALA A 224 5.68 28.72 -10.57
N GLY A 225 5.40 27.49 -10.98
CA GLY A 225 5.81 26.27 -10.28
C GLY A 225 4.90 25.92 -9.10
N VAL A 226 3.72 26.52 -8.99
CA VAL A 226 2.78 26.28 -7.87
C VAL A 226 1.77 25.19 -8.28
N PRO A 227 1.73 24.04 -7.58
CA PRO A 227 0.75 22.98 -7.84
C PRO A 227 -0.69 23.47 -7.68
N ASN A 228 -1.54 23.18 -8.66
CA ASN A 228 -2.92 23.67 -8.73
C ASN A 228 -3.02 25.20 -8.60
N GLY A 229 -1.97 25.91 -8.98
CA GLY A 229 -1.96 27.37 -9.05
C GLY A 229 -2.79 27.90 -10.22
N ASN A 230 -3.01 29.20 -10.24
CA ASN A 230 -3.81 29.88 -11.27
C ASN A 230 -2.98 30.84 -12.14
N SER A 231 -1.66 30.67 -12.15
CA SER A 231 -0.79 31.49 -13.00
C SER A 231 -0.76 30.95 -14.42
N GLU A 232 -0.89 31.85 -15.40
CA GLU A 232 -0.86 31.51 -16.81
C GLU A 232 0.22 32.28 -17.55
N VAL A 233 0.75 31.68 -18.60
CA VAL A 233 1.71 32.32 -19.51
C VAL A 233 0.93 33.14 -20.53
N ASP A 234 1.26 34.42 -20.65
CA ASP A 234 0.67 35.30 -21.64
C ASP A 234 1.32 35.14 -23.03
N ALA A 235 0.85 35.88 -24.03
CA ALA A 235 1.41 35.81 -25.39
C ALA A 235 2.86 36.31 -25.46
N CYS A 236 3.32 37.05 -24.46
CA CYS A 236 4.70 37.52 -24.32
C CYS A 236 5.63 36.49 -23.67
N GLY A 237 5.10 35.34 -23.25
CA GLY A 237 5.87 34.30 -22.55
C GLY A 237 6.08 34.63 -21.06
N VAL A 238 5.36 35.60 -20.50
CA VAL A 238 5.49 35.99 -19.09
C VAL A 238 4.40 35.30 -18.26
N CYS A 239 4.78 34.76 -17.11
CA CYS A 239 3.88 34.12 -16.18
C CYS A 239 3.21 35.14 -15.24
N TYR A 240 1.87 35.17 -15.20
CA TYR A 240 1.11 36.06 -14.31
C TYR A 240 0.10 35.30 -13.46
N ALA A 241 0.10 35.57 -12.15
CA ALA A 241 -0.94 35.11 -11.25
C ALA A 241 -2.31 35.66 -11.68
N GLY A 242 -3.32 34.78 -11.76
CA GLY A 242 -4.67 35.14 -12.22
C GLY A 242 -4.83 35.26 -13.73
N GLY A 243 -3.80 34.90 -14.51
CA GLY A 243 -3.81 34.88 -15.97
C GLY A 243 -4.30 36.19 -16.58
N ALA A 244 -5.26 36.11 -17.50
CA ALA A 244 -5.85 37.26 -18.21
C ALA A 244 -6.51 38.32 -17.31
N SER A 245 -6.72 38.04 -16.02
CA SER A 245 -7.21 39.03 -15.05
C SER A 245 -6.13 40.01 -14.59
N ASN A 246 -4.85 39.74 -14.90
CA ASN A 246 -3.74 40.59 -14.53
C ASN A 246 -3.70 41.85 -15.40
N PRO A 247 -3.58 43.07 -14.84
CA PRO A 247 -3.57 44.31 -15.62
C PRO A 247 -2.35 44.46 -16.55
N LEU A 248 -1.30 43.68 -16.35
CA LEU A 248 -0.11 43.66 -17.21
C LEU A 248 -0.17 42.55 -18.28
N TRP A 249 -1.26 41.77 -18.32
CA TRP A 249 -1.43 40.70 -19.29
C TRP A 249 -1.24 41.21 -20.71
N ASN A 250 -0.34 40.56 -21.48
CA ASN A 250 -0.09 40.88 -22.87
C ASN A 250 0.48 42.30 -23.12
N THR A 251 0.98 43.00 -22.10
CA THR A 251 1.44 44.40 -22.25
C THR A 251 2.94 44.56 -22.51
N THR A 252 3.77 43.65 -22.01
CA THR A 252 5.24 43.82 -22.02
C THR A 252 5.85 43.67 -23.41
N CYS A 253 5.20 42.94 -24.30
CA CYS A 253 5.57 42.77 -25.70
C CYS A 253 4.52 43.32 -26.67
N ALA A 254 3.56 44.12 -26.19
CA ALA A 254 2.58 44.75 -27.06
C ALA A 254 3.26 45.78 -27.97
N ASP A 255 2.88 45.78 -29.23
CA ASP A 255 3.19 46.86 -30.16
C ASP A 255 2.36 48.12 -29.84
N CYS A 256 2.56 49.21 -30.60
CA CYS A 256 1.83 50.45 -30.32
C CYS A 256 0.30 50.36 -30.55
N ALA A 257 -0.20 49.29 -31.17
CA ALA A 257 -1.61 49.02 -31.36
C ALA A 257 -2.18 48.12 -30.23
N GLY A 258 -1.36 47.76 -29.24
CA GLY A 258 -1.73 46.88 -28.15
C GLY A 258 -1.69 45.39 -28.51
N VAL A 259 -1.07 45.02 -29.65
CA VAL A 259 -0.99 43.63 -30.12
C VAL A 259 0.30 42.98 -29.62
N PRO A 260 0.24 41.91 -28.80
CA PRO A 260 1.43 41.17 -28.35
C PRO A 260 2.23 40.60 -29.50
N ASN A 261 3.55 40.81 -29.48
CA ASN A 261 4.46 40.45 -30.57
C ASN A 261 4.02 41.00 -31.94
N GLY A 262 3.27 42.10 -31.94
CA GLY A 262 2.87 42.81 -33.15
C GLY A 262 4.06 43.57 -33.76
N ASN A 263 3.85 44.08 -34.97
CA ASN A 263 4.87 44.78 -35.74
C ASN A 263 4.50 46.26 -35.99
N SER A 264 3.58 46.80 -35.20
CA SER A 264 3.21 48.21 -35.31
C SER A 264 4.19 49.10 -34.56
N GLU A 265 4.61 50.19 -35.19
CA GLU A 265 5.55 51.14 -34.61
C GLU A 265 4.97 52.55 -34.62
N VAL A 266 5.39 53.36 -33.65
CA VAL A 266 5.02 54.78 -33.56
C VAL A 266 5.95 55.57 -34.47
N ASP A 267 5.38 56.37 -35.37
CA ASP A 267 6.12 57.26 -36.25
C ASP A 267 6.52 58.57 -35.54
N ALA A 268 7.23 59.47 -36.22
CA ALA A 268 7.65 60.76 -35.65
C ALA A 268 6.46 61.69 -35.36
N CYS A 269 5.29 61.42 -35.94
CA CYS A 269 4.04 62.13 -35.68
C CYS A 269 3.30 61.60 -34.44
N GLY A 270 3.81 60.55 -33.80
CA GLY A 270 3.14 59.90 -32.67
C GLY A 270 1.99 58.97 -33.09
N VAL A 271 1.88 58.62 -34.38
CA VAL A 271 0.84 57.75 -34.91
C VAL A 271 1.36 56.32 -35.02
N CYS A 272 0.55 55.36 -34.58
CA CYS A 272 0.87 53.95 -34.64
C CYS A 272 0.49 53.34 -36.00
N TYR A 273 1.45 52.73 -36.70
CA TYR A 273 1.23 52.08 -38.00
C TYR A 273 1.69 50.63 -38.00
N ALA A 274 0.83 49.73 -38.48
CA ALA A 274 1.19 48.35 -38.76
C ALA A 274 2.30 48.29 -39.82
N GLY A 275 3.35 47.51 -39.57
CA GLY A 275 4.54 47.39 -40.43
C GLY A 275 5.54 48.57 -40.31
N GLY A 276 5.32 49.47 -39.35
CA GLY A 276 6.20 50.60 -39.06
C GLY A 276 6.53 51.43 -40.30
N ALA A 277 7.82 51.67 -40.53
CA ALA A 277 8.34 52.46 -41.66
C ALA A 277 7.96 51.93 -43.06
N SER A 278 7.43 50.70 -43.16
CA SER A 278 6.92 50.15 -44.42
C SER A 278 5.53 50.69 -44.80
N ASN A 279 4.86 51.39 -43.88
CA ASN A 279 3.53 51.94 -44.12
C ASN A 279 3.59 53.18 -45.04
N PRO A 280 2.78 53.27 -46.12
CA PRO A 280 2.79 54.42 -47.03
C PRO A 280 2.43 55.77 -46.38
N LEU A 281 1.80 55.76 -45.22
CA LEU A 281 1.43 56.96 -44.45
C LEU A 281 2.44 57.29 -43.35
N TRP A 282 3.54 56.53 -43.26
CA TRP A 282 4.59 56.75 -42.26
C TRP A 282 5.09 58.19 -42.37
N ASN A 283 5.07 58.91 -41.24
CA ASN A 283 5.60 60.27 -41.14
C ASN A 283 4.85 61.31 -42.01
N THR A 284 3.67 61.02 -42.57
CA THR A 284 2.99 61.95 -43.51
C THR A 284 1.98 62.87 -42.83
N THR A 285 1.37 62.45 -41.71
CA THR A 285 0.22 63.16 -41.12
C THR A 285 0.59 64.48 -40.45
N CYS A 286 1.82 64.59 -39.96
CA CYS A 286 2.40 65.80 -39.39
C CYS A 286 3.55 66.37 -40.23
N ALA A 287 3.72 65.88 -41.46
CA ALA A 287 4.74 66.40 -42.36
C ALA A 287 4.43 67.85 -42.73
N ASP A 288 5.45 68.69 -42.70
CA ASP A 288 5.39 70.01 -43.30
C ASP A 288 5.38 69.91 -44.84
N CYS A 289 5.31 71.04 -45.54
CA CYS A 289 5.26 71.00 -47.00
C CYS A 289 6.53 70.47 -47.68
N ALA A 290 7.63 70.31 -46.93
CA ALA A 290 8.89 69.72 -47.40
C ALA A 290 8.95 68.21 -47.12
N GLY A 291 7.89 67.63 -46.55
CA GLY A 291 7.83 66.22 -46.16
C GLY A 291 8.52 65.92 -44.83
N VAL A 292 8.85 66.93 -44.03
CA VAL A 292 9.54 66.75 -42.75
C VAL A 292 8.51 66.66 -41.60
N PRO A 293 8.45 65.54 -40.86
CA PRO A 293 7.55 65.39 -39.71
C PRO A 293 7.81 66.44 -38.64
N ASN A 294 6.75 67.10 -38.15
CA ASN A 294 6.83 68.21 -37.20
C ASN A 294 7.78 69.33 -37.67
N GLY A 295 7.96 69.47 -38.99
CA GLY A 295 8.72 70.56 -39.60
C GLY A 295 7.96 71.88 -39.53
N ASN A 296 8.66 72.96 -39.88
CA ASN A 296 8.13 74.33 -39.84
C ASN A 296 8.04 74.98 -41.24
N SER A 297 8.05 74.17 -42.30
CA SER A 297 7.91 74.67 -43.67
C SER A 297 6.44 74.88 -44.03
N GLU A 298 6.12 76.01 -44.65
CA GLU A 298 4.75 76.33 -45.06
C GLU A 298 4.69 76.64 -46.56
N VAL A 299 3.54 76.39 -47.16
CA VAL A 299 3.27 76.72 -48.57
C VAL A 299 2.85 78.18 -48.66
N ASP A 300 3.52 78.94 -49.49
CA ASP A 300 3.17 80.33 -49.77
C ASP A 300 2.00 80.46 -50.76
N ALA A 301 1.54 81.67 -51.06
CA ALA A 301 0.45 81.89 -52.00
C ALA A 301 0.80 81.50 -53.45
N CYS A 302 2.10 81.32 -53.75
CA CYS A 302 2.60 80.83 -55.03
C CYS A 302 2.62 79.31 -55.12
N GLY A 303 2.24 78.60 -54.06
CA GLY A 303 2.31 77.14 -54.01
C GLY A 303 3.73 76.60 -53.76
N VAL A 304 4.68 77.46 -53.37
CA VAL A 304 6.08 77.07 -53.10
C VAL A 304 6.26 76.83 -51.60
N CYS A 305 6.93 75.74 -51.25
CA CYS A 305 7.22 75.38 -49.87
C CYS A 305 8.51 76.06 -49.38
N TYR A 306 8.43 76.79 -48.26
CA TYR A 306 9.59 77.45 -47.65
C TYR A 306 9.75 77.08 -46.17
N ALA A 307 10.99 76.72 -45.79
CA ALA A 307 11.36 76.56 -44.38
C ALA A 307 11.20 77.89 -43.62
N GLY A 308 10.54 77.83 -42.45
CA GLY A 308 10.21 79.01 -41.64
C GLY A 308 9.00 79.81 -42.12
N GLY A 309 8.28 79.31 -43.13
CA GLY A 309 7.06 79.90 -43.67
C GLY A 309 7.22 81.36 -44.06
N ALA A 310 6.31 82.21 -43.58
CA ALA A 310 6.32 83.66 -43.83
C ALA A 310 7.59 84.40 -43.37
N SER A 311 8.47 83.77 -42.59
CA SER A 311 9.76 84.35 -42.20
C SER A 311 10.82 84.21 -43.30
N ASN A 312 10.54 83.47 -44.38
CA ASN A 312 11.48 83.28 -45.48
C ASN A 312 11.55 84.54 -46.37
N PRO A 313 12.74 85.07 -46.70
CA PRO A 313 12.88 86.26 -47.55
C PRO A 313 12.30 86.13 -48.97
N LEU A 314 12.09 84.91 -49.45
CA LEU A 314 11.53 84.63 -50.78
C LEU A 314 10.03 84.36 -50.74
N TRP A 315 9.40 84.41 -49.57
CA TRP A 315 7.96 84.19 -49.39
C TRP A 315 7.15 85.07 -50.33
N ASN A 316 6.26 84.46 -51.12
CA ASN A 316 5.35 85.14 -52.03
C ASN A 316 6.03 85.91 -53.18
N THR A 317 7.33 85.71 -53.45
CA THR A 317 8.06 86.51 -54.46
C THR A 317 8.06 85.90 -55.86
N THR A 318 8.01 84.58 -55.99
CA THR A 318 8.23 83.89 -57.28
C THR A 318 7.06 84.02 -58.25
N CYS A 319 5.86 84.25 -57.74
CA CYS A 319 4.64 84.50 -58.53
C CYS A 319 4.08 85.92 -58.28
N ALA A 320 4.84 86.78 -57.62
CA ALA A 320 4.45 88.17 -57.45
C ALA A 320 4.40 88.85 -58.83
N ASP A 321 3.33 89.60 -59.06
CA ASP A 321 3.30 90.56 -60.16
C ASP A 321 4.28 91.72 -59.89
N CYS A 322 4.40 92.65 -60.83
CA CYS A 322 5.33 93.78 -60.64
C CYS A 322 4.96 94.69 -59.44
N ALA A 323 3.74 94.57 -58.89
CA ALA A 323 3.28 95.31 -57.72
C ALA A 323 3.56 94.56 -56.40
N GLY A 324 4.21 93.39 -56.48
CA GLY A 324 4.50 92.55 -55.33
C GLY A 324 3.31 91.69 -54.88
N VAL A 325 2.24 91.60 -55.67
CA VAL A 325 1.03 90.83 -55.31
C VAL A 325 1.13 89.41 -55.87
N PRO A 326 1.11 88.37 -55.02
CA PRO A 326 1.17 86.97 -55.46
C PRO A 326 -0.01 86.60 -56.35
N ASN A 327 0.27 85.99 -57.50
CA ASN A 327 -0.73 85.69 -58.54
C ASN A 327 -1.55 86.92 -58.98
N GLY A 328 -0.97 88.11 -58.84
CA GLY A 328 -1.56 89.35 -59.31
C GLY A 328 -1.51 89.49 -60.83
N THR A 329 -2.21 90.50 -61.35
CA THR A 329 -2.34 90.73 -62.80
C THR A 329 -1.59 91.98 -63.28
N ALA A 330 -0.83 92.66 -62.41
CA ALA A 330 -0.02 93.79 -62.82
C ALA A 330 1.17 93.33 -63.70
N PHE A 331 1.58 94.15 -64.65
CA PHE A 331 2.69 93.84 -65.54
C PHE A 331 3.52 95.08 -65.84
N LEU A 332 4.78 94.88 -66.22
CA LEU A 332 5.62 95.98 -66.69
C LEU A 332 5.16 96.40 -68.08
N ASP A 333 4.84 97.68 -68.25
CA ASP A 333 4.58 98.26 -69.56
C ASP A 333 5.89 98.57 -70.31
N ASN A 334 5.77 99.15 -71.50
CA ASN A 334 6.92 99.49 -72.34
C ASN A 334 7.76 100.67 -71.80
N CYS A 335 7.30 101.34 -70.73
CA CYS A 335 8.07 102.33 -69.97
C CYS A 335 8.82 101.72 -68.79
N ASN A 336 8.74 100.40 -68.62
CA ASN A 336 9.20 99.69 -67.43
C ASN A 336 8.50 100.18 -66.14
N GLU A 337 7.29 100.73 -66.23
CA GLU A 337 6.45 101.02 -65.06
C GLU A 337 5.49 99.85 -64.80
N CYS A 338 5.25 99.54 -63.53
CA CYS A 338 4.30 98.51 -63.16
C CYS A 338 2.87 99.04 -63.23
N VAL A 339 2.06 98.49 -64.14
CA VAL A 339 0.68 98.96 -64.42
C VAL A 339 -0.33 97.82 -64.40
N GLY A 340 -1.62 98.15 -64.38
CA GLY A 340 -2.70 97.16 -64.27
C GLY A 340 -2.81 96.52 -62.89
N GLY A 341 -3.70 95.53 -62.75
CA GLY A 341 -3.93 94.83 -61.49
C GLY A 341 -4.30 95.76 -60.32
N THR A 342 -3.59 95.62 -59.20
CA THR A 342 -3.82 96.42 -57.97
C THR A 342 -3.14 97.79 -57.99
N THR A 343 -2.33 98.11 -58.99
CA THR A 343 -1.69 99.44 -59.10
C THR A 343 -2.72 100.53 -59.43
N GLY A 344 -3.77 100.15 -60.18
CA GLY A 344 -4.76 101.09 -60.71
C GLY A 344 -4.19 102.07 -61.74
N LEU A 345 -2.95 101.86 -62.19
CA LEU A 345 -2.29 102.67 -63.20
C LEU A 345 -2.59 102.09 -64.59
N ASP A 346 -2.82 102.98 -65.56
CA ASP A 346 -2.93 102.62 -66.97
C ASP A 346 -1.54 102.63 -67.62
N PRO A 347 -1.26 101.76 -68.61
CA PRO A 347 0.01 101.75 -69.34
C PRO A 347 0.34 103.11 -69.94
N CYS A 348 1.63 103.47 -69.93
CA CYS A 348 2.11 104.68 -70.57
C CYS A 348 1.80 104.66 -72.09
N THR A 349 1.58 105.85 -72.64
CA THR A 349 1.47 106.04 -74.09
C THR A 349 2.80 106.50 -74.67
N ASP A 350 3.06 106.12 -75.92
CA ASP A 350 4.21 106.63 -76.66
C ASP A 350 4.09 108.14 -76.87
N ASP A 351 5.21 108.85 -76.79
CA ASP A 351 5.29 110.24 -77.23
C ASP A 351 5.22 110.35 -78.76
N CYS A 352 5.19 111.56 -79.31
CA CYS A 352 5.07 111.71 -80.77
C CYS A 352 6.34 111.30 -81.55
N LEU A 353 7.45 110.93 -80.90
CA LEU A 353 8.63 110.31 -81.51
C LEU A 353 8.60 108.77 -81.43
N GLY A 354 7.55 108.19 -80.84
CA GLY A 354 7.43 106.75 -80.62
C GLY A 354 8.28 106.25 -79.45
N VAL A 355 8.66 107.14 -78.53
CA VAL A 355 9.38 106.79 -77.30
C VAL A 355 8.36 106.53 -76.19
N PRO A 356 8.28 105.32 -75.62
CA PRO A 356 7.40 105.03 -74.49
C PRO A 356 7.68 105.99 -73.32
N GLY A 357 6.66 106.72 -72.86
CA GLY A 357 6.77 107.64 -71.71
C GLY A 357 7.62 108.87 -71.96
N GLY A 358 7.95 109.15 -73.23
CA GLY A 358 8.70 110.33 -73.63
C GLY A 358 7.90 111.63 -73.42
N ASN A 359 8.62 112.74 -73.37
CA ASN A 359 8.04 114.07 -73.18
C ASN A 359 7.99 114.88 -74.48
N ALA A 360 8.16 114.24 -75.64
CA ALA A 360 8.06 114.93 -76.92
C ALA A 360 6.58 115.21 -77.22
N GLU A 361 6.26 116.50 -77.32
CA GLU A 361 4.92 116.97 -77.64
C GLU A 361 4.89 117.52 -79.07
N VAL A 362 3.70 117.48 -79.67
CA VAL A 362 3.48 118.08 -80.99
C VAL A 362 3.45 119.60 -80.81
N ASP A 363 4.41 120.30 -81.41
CA ASP A 363 4.46 121.77 -81.38
C ASP A 363 3.31 122.40 -82.17
N ALA A 364 3.15 123.72 -82.05
CA ALA A 364 2.10 124.48 -82.76
C ALA A 364 2.24 124.44 -84.30
N CYS A 365 3.35 123.89 -84.82
CA CYS A 365 3.62 123.70 -86.25
C CYS A 365 3.42 122.24 -86.70
N GLY A 366 3.02 121.33 -85.80
CA GLY A 366 2.81 119.91 -86.10
C GLY A 366 4.09 119.06 -86.09
N GLY A 367 5.23 119.62 -85.67
CA GLY A 367 6.49 118.90 -85.49
C GLY A 367 6.61 118.30 -84.10
N CYS A 368 7.17 117.11 -83.97
CA CYS A 368 7.40 116.48 -82.67
C CYS A 368 8.76 116.89 -82.11
N VAL A 369 8.77 117.57 -80.95
CA VAL A 369 9.99 118.12 -80.34
C VAL A 369 10.08 117.79 -78.84
N PRO A 370 11.29 117.48 -78.31
CA PRO A 370 11.46 117.20 -76.88
C PRO A 370 11.29 118.47 -76.04
N LEU A 371 10.60 118.37 -74.90
CA LEU A 371 10.38 119.49 -73.97
C LEU A 371 11.70 119.90 -73.30
N VAL A 372 12.30 121.03 -73.74
CA VAL A 372 13.53 121.59 -73.13
C VAL A 372 13.14 122.51 -71.97
N VAL A 373 13.27 122.02 -70.74
CA VAL A 373 13.07 122.84 -69.53
C VAL A 373 14.31 123.72 -69.32
N LEU A 374 14.16 125.04 -69.44
CA LEU A 374 15.19 126.02 -69.08
C LEU A 374 15.09 126.34 -67.58
N GLU A 375 15.98 125.78 -66.75
CA GLU A 375 16.15 126.20 -65.35
C GLU A 375 17.04 127.46 -65.23
N PRO A 376 16.78 128.41 -64.32
CA PRO A 376 17.62 129.59 -64.12
C PRO A 376 18.83 129.29 -63.22
N LEU A 377 20.01 129.75 -63.64
CA LEU A 377 21.26 129.75 -62.86
C LEU A 377 21.25 130.83 -61.77
N VAL A 378 21.56 130.48 -60.52
CA VAL A 378 22.17 131.42 -59.53
C VAL A 378 23.17 130.68 -58.62
N GLU A 379 24.45 131.04 -58.82
CA GLU A 379 25.54 131.28 -57.86
C GLU A 379 25.92 130.25 -56.76
N HIS A 380 27.14 129.72 -56.92
CA HIS A 380 28.00 129.17 -55.87
C HIS A 380 28.43 130.28 -54.87
N ASP A 381 28.41 130.03 -53.55
CA ASP A 381 29.66 130.00 -52.76
C ASP A 381 29.52 129.48 -51.30
N LEU A 382 30.47 128.61 -50.97
CA LEU A 382 30.98 128.08 -49.69
C LEU A 382 30.26 128.36 -48.35
N ARG A 383 29.80 127.28 -47.71
CA ARG A 383 30.12 126.88 -46.31
C ARG A 383 29.93 125.38 -46.11
#